data_AF-A0A2S3R310-F1
#
_entry.id   AF-A0A2S3R310-F1
#
_cell.length_a   1.000
_cell.length_b   1.000
_cell.length_c   1.000
_cell.angle_alpha   90.00
_cell.angle_beta   90.00
_cell.angle_gamma   90.00
#
_symmetry.space_group_name_H-M   'P 1'
#
loop_
_entity.id
_entity.type
_entity.pdbx_description
1 polymer ?
#
loop_
_entity_poly.entity_id
_entity_poly.type
_entity_poly.pdbx_seq_one_letter_code
_entity_poly.pdbx_strand_id
1 'polypeptide(L)'
;MVRPDGRVDVNGKTHRKLNDCIQKKLEKAAVKPSVKIPSKIAKQAAKTWDVITDNRIATLHSYVRSPAAAFINAVEEELGIALRITQALRTVEEQDKLYAKGRTTEGKIVTNVKGGYSYHNYGLAIDVVEIKDRKVNWNPDWKAIGKIGISYGFEWGGNWKSFVDKPHFQMTFGLSIADLVDGERP
;
A
#
# COMPACT_ATOMS: atom_id res chain seq x y z
N MET A 1 22.81 16.42 24.87
CA MET A 1 22.61 15.38 25.91
C MET A 1 22.00 14.15 25.22
N VAL A 2 22.75 13.06 25.20
CA VAL A 2 22.53 11.84 24.40
C VAL A 2 21.94 10.74 25.32
N ARG A 3 21.06 9.89 24.79
CA ARG A 3 20.59 8.62 25.39
C ARG A 3 20.57 7.54 24.28
N PRO A 4 20.54 6.23 24.58
CA PRO A 4 21.72 5.36 24.50
C PRO A 4 21.84 4.56 23.19
N ASP A 5 21.02 4.83 22.18
CA ASP A 5 21.07 4.16 20.86
C ASP A 5 21.51 5.07 19.70
N GLY A 6 21.66 6.38 19.95
CA GLY A 6 22.63 7.25 19.28
C GLY A 6 22.43 7.59 17.79
N ARG A 7 21.31 7.23 17.14
CA ARG A 7 21.14 7.47 15.69
C ARG A 7 20.26 8.68 15.35
N VAL A 8 20.79 9.51 14.47
CA VAL A 8 20.16 10.62 13.74
C VAL A 8 20.25 10.32 12.24
N ASP A 9 19.36 10.88 11.42
CA ASP A 9 19.48 10.78 9.95
C ASP A 9 20.74 11.52 9.42
N VAL A 10 21.01 11.40 8.12
CA VAL A 10 22.17 12.06 7.45
C VAL A 10 22.18 13.59 7.61
N ASN A 11 21.07 14.17 8.06
CA ASN A 11 20.90 15.61 8.32
C ASN A 11 20.84 15.93 9.83
N GLY A 12 21.22 15.00 10.70
CA GLY A 12 21.30 15.20 12.14
C GLY A 12 19.95 15.27 12.86
N LYS A 13 18.84 14.87 12.23
CA LYS A 13 17.51 14.86 12.84
C LYS A 13 17.21 13.52 13.50
N THR A 14 16.63 13.59 14.69
CA THR A 14 16.07 12.42 15.37
C THR A 14 14.73 12.04 14.73
N HIS A 15 14.29 10.78 14.86
CA HIS A 15 12.99 10.31 14.33
C HIS A 15 11.80 11.19 14.75
N ARG A 16 11.82 11.76 15.97
CA ARG A 16 10.82 12.73 16.42
C ARG A 16 10.83 14.03 15.59
N LYS A 17 12.02 14.56 15.29
CA LYS A 17 12.17 15.78 14.47
C LYS A 17 11.84 15.55 13.00
N LEU A 18 11.98 14.32 12.49
CA LEU A 18 11.54 13.96 11.15
C LEU A 18 10.01 13.98 11.07
N ASN A 19 9.33 13.34 12.02
CA ASN A 19 7.87 13.37 12.12
C ASN A 19 7.33 14.79 12.31
N ASP A 20 7.94 15.60 13.19
CA ASP A 20 7.56 17.01 13.37
C ASP A 20 7.79 17.86 12.11
N CYS A 21 8.82 17.55 11.33
CA CYS A 21 9.12 18.24 10.06
C CYS A 21 8.13 17.85 8.96
N ILE A 22 7.69 16.59 8.93
CA ILE A 22 6.66 16.09 8.02
C ILE A 22 5.31 16.72 8.40
N GLN A 23 4.93 16.71 9.68
CA GLN A 23 3.69 17.33 10.14
C GLN A 23 3.68 18.84 9.90
N LYS A 24 4.77 19.57 10.18
CA LYS A 24 4.87 21.00 9.86
C LYS A 24 4.85 21.30 8.37
N LYS A 25 5.37 20.41 7.52
CA LYS A 25 5.27 20.57 6.05
C LYS A 25 3.85 20.31 5.56
N LEU A 26 3.13 19.35 6.15
CA LEU A 26 1.72 19.07 5.86
C LEU A 26 0.80 20.19 6.36
N GLU A 27 1.06 20.75 7.54
CA GLU A 27 0.30 21.88 8.11
C GLU A 27 0.55 23.20 7.38
N LYS A 28 1.79 23.49 6.94
CA LYS A 28 2.09 24.66 6.09
C LYS A 28 1.53 24.54 4.66
N ALA A 29 1.32 23.32 4.17
CA ALA A 29 0.63 23.07 2.90
C ALA A 29 -0.91 23.19 3.02
N ALA A 30 -1.45 23.21 4.24
CA ALA A 30 -2.88 23.38 4.49
C ALA A 30 -3.28 24.86 4.54
N VAL A 31 -3.32 25.52 3.38
CA VAL A 31 -4.08 26.76 3.20
C VAL A 31 -5.57 26.39 3.26
N LYS A 32 -6.32 27.03 4.18
CA LYS A 32 -7.79 26.92 4.26
C LYS A 32 -8.41 27.33 2.91
N PRO A 33 -9.24 26.50 2.24
CA PRO A 33 -10.02 26.99 1.13
C PRO A 33 -11.42 27.37 1.62
N SER A 34 -11.61 28.67 1.87
CA SER A 34 -12.92 29.31 1.76
C SER A 34 -13.16 29.64 0.28
N VAL A 35 -13.44 28.62 -0.54
CA VAL A 35 -13.90 28.78 -1.92
C VAL A 35 -14.83 27.61 -2.25
N LYS A 36 -16.09 27.88 -2.63
CA LYS A 36 -17.00 26.87 -3.19
C LYS A 36 -16.50 26.48 -4.58
N ILE A 37 -15.85 25.32 -4.68
CA ILE A 37 -15.43 24.74 -5.96
C ILE A 37 -16.48 23.68 -6.37
N PRO A 38 -17.06 23.73 -7.58
CA PRO A 38 -17.95 22.68 -8.07
C PRO A 38 -17.24 21.32 -8.11
N SER A 39 -17.81 20.34 -7.41
CA SER A 39 -17.23 19.04 -7.03
C SER A 39 -17.23 17.97 -8.13
N LYS A 40 -16.96 18.31 -9.39
CA LYS A 40 -16.94 17.31 -10.48
C LYS A 40 -15.51 17.07 -10.98
N ILE A 41 -15.05 15.85 -10.71
CA ILE A 41 -13.91 15.15 -11.31
C ILE A 41 -12.55 15.40 -10.63
N ALA A 42 -12.45 15.05 -9.35
CA ALA A 42 -11.29 14.22 -8.97
C ALA A 42 -11.51 12.86 -9.63
N LYS A 43 -10.54 12.30 -10.37
CA LYS A 43 -10.65 11.01 -11.07
C LYS A 43 -11.08 9.90 -10.08
N GLN A 44 -12.38 9.65 -9.98
CA GLN A 44 -12.93 8.63 -9.10
C GLN A 44 -12.66 7.27 -9.75
N ALA A 45 -12.02 6.36 -9.02
CA ALA A 45 -11.93 4.97 -9.45
C ALA A 45 -13.35 4.39 -9.58
N ALA A 46 -13.56 3.50 -10.56
CA ALA A 46 -14.82 2.77 -10.68
C ALA A 46 -15.12 2.01 -9.38
N LYS A 47 -16.41 1.87 -9.04
CA LYS A 47 -16.80 1.02 -7.92
C LYS A 47 -16.53 -0.45 -8.25
N THR A 48 -16.17 -1.19 -7.22
CA THR A 48 -16.03 -2.65 -7.25
C THR A 48 -17.28 -3.30 -6.64
N TRP A 49 -17.35 -4.63 -6.67
CA TRP A 49 -18.43 -5.40 -6.04
C TRP A 49 -18.43 -5.30 -4.49
N ASP A 50 -17.31 -4.87 -3.87
CA ASP A 50 -17.09 -4.93 -2.42
C ASP A 50 -16.80 -3.55 -1.81
N VAL A 51 -17.68 -3.08 -0.91
CA VAL A 51 -17.53 -1.79 -0.21
C VAL A 51 -16.24 -1.71 0.61
N ILE A 52 -15.79 -2.83 1.17
CA ILE A 52 -14.52 -2.87 1.92
C ILE A 52 -13.35 -2.59 0.99
N THR A 53 -13.37 -3.17 -0.20
CA THR A 53 -12.39 -2.94 -1.26
C THR A 53 -12.42 -1.49 -1.73
N ASP A 54 -13.59 -0.92 -2.01
CA ASP A 54 -13.73 0.49 -2.39
C ASP A 54 -13.11 1.44 -1.34
N ASN A 55 -13.39 1.20 -0.05
CA ASN A 55 -12.84 1.99 1.05
C ASN A 55 -11.32 1.90 1.14
N ARG A 56 -10.74 0.73 0.84
CA ARG A 56 -9.29 0.53 0.80
C ARG A 56 -8.65 1.17 -0.43
N ILE A 57 -9.32 1.13 -1.59
CA ILE A 57 -8.87 1.84 -2.78
C ILE A 57 -8.79 3.35 -2.51
N ALA A 58 -9.74 3.91 -1.75
CA ALA A 58 -9.74 5.32 -1.41
C ALA A 58 -8.50 5.77 -0.59
N THR A 59 -7.82 4.85 0.11
CA THR A 59 -6.60 5.17 0.87
C THR A 59 -5.32 5.12 0.03
N LEU A 60 -5.36 4.55 -1.17
CA LEU A 60 -4.20 4.43 -2.05
C LEU A 60 -3.78 5.79 -2.64
N HIS A 61 -2.56 5.82 -3.17
CA HIS A 61 -2.08 6.93 -3.99
C HIS A 61 -2.99 7.14 -5.20
N SER A 62 -3.22 8.39 -5.60
CA SER A 62 -4.21 8.74 -6.64
C SER A 62 -3.97 8.01 -7.97
N TYR A 63 -2.71 7.76 -8.34
CA TYR A 63 -2.37 7.02 -9.55
C TYR A 63 -2.63 5.52 -9.48
N VAL A 64 -2.76 4.94 -8.27
CA VAL A 64 -2.99 3.50 -8.07
C VAL A 64 -4.47 3.19 -7.95
N ARG A 65 -5.32 4.16 -7.58
CA ARG A 65 -6.76 3.93 -7.34
C ARG A 65 -7.48 3.36 -8.55
N SER A 66 -7.32 3.99 -9.72
CA SER A 66 -8.02 3.56 -10.93
C SER A 66 -7.50 2.21 -11.44
N PRO A 67 -6.18 1.97 -11.54
CA PRO A 67 -5.66 0.63 -11.86
C PRO A 67 -6.13 -0.45 -10.88
N ALA A 68 -6.15 -0.18 -9.58
CA ALA A 68 -6.62 -1.15 -8.58
C ALA A 68 -8.09 -1.54 -8.80
N ALA A 69 -8.99 -0.57 -8.99
CA ALA A 69 -10.39 -0.87 -9.25
C ALA A 69 -10.59 -1.64 -10.56
N ALA A 70 -9.90 -1.23 -11.63
CA ALA A 70 -9.98 -1.90 -12.92
C ALA A 70 -9.45 -3.34 -12.86
N PHE A 71 -8.35 -3.57 -12.15
CA PHE A 71 -7.81 -4.90 -11.89
C PHE A 71 -8.83 -5.80 -11.16
N ILE A 72 -9.43 -5.33 -10.07
CA ILE A 72 -10.40 -6.13 -9.30
C ILE A 72 -11.60 -6.51 -10.16
N ASN A 73 -12.15 -5.55 -10.90
CA ASN A 73 -13.32 -5.78 -11.76
C ASN A 73 -12.99 -6.72 -12.93
N ALA A 74 -11.81 -6.60 -13.54
CA ALA A 74 -11.39 -7.48 -14.62
C ALA A 74 -11.21 -8.93 -14.17
N VAL A 75 -10.69 -9.16 -12.95
CA VAL A 75 -10.60 -10.53 -12.41
C VAL A 75 -11.98 -11.15 -12.20
N GLU A 76 -12.95 -10.36 -11.74
CA GLU A 76 -14.33 -10.82 -11.62
C GLU A 76 -14.95 -11.13 -12.99
N GLU A 77 -14.79 -10.23 -13.96
CA GLU A 77 -15.33 -10.36 -15.32
C GLU A 77 -14.71 -11.53 -16.10
N GLU A 78 -13.39 -11.67 -16.06
CA GLU A 78 -12.67 -12.66 -16.88
C GLU A 78 -12.62 -14.05 -16.25
N LEU A 79 -12.55 -14.14 -14.91
CA LEU A 79 -12.31 -15.40 -14.20
C LEU A 79 -13.48 -15.83 -13.32
N GLY A 80 -14.49 -14.98 -13.09
CA GLY A 80 -15.55 -15.23 -12.12
C GLY A 80 -15.03 -15.25 -10.67
N ILE A 81 -13.88 -14.62 -10.41
CA ILE A 81 -13.24 -14.59 -9.09
C ILE A 81 -13.52 -13.25 -8.42
N ALA A 82 -14.24 -13.26 -7.31
CA ALA A 82 -14.51 -12.07 -6.53
C ALA A 82 -13.34 -11.74 -5.59
N LEU A 83 -12.49 -10.78 -5.97
CA LEU A 83 -11.37 -10.34 -5.15
C LEU A 83 -11.76 -9.27 -4.14
N ARG A 84 -11.27 -9.40 -2.90
CA ARG A 84 -11.28 -8.36 -1.88
C ARG A 84 -9.86 -7.88 -1.61
N ILE A 85 -9.62 -6.57 -1.64
CA ILE A 85 -8.37 -6.00 -1.13
C ILE A 85 -8.38 -6.15 0.39
N THR A 86 -7.39 -6.82 0.98
CA THR A 86 -7.22 -7.06 2.42
C THR A 86 -6.32 -6.02 3.10
N GLN A 87 -5.34 -5.49 2.36
CA GLN A 87 -4.42 -4.44 2.79
C GLN A 87 -4.19 -3.44 1.65
N ALA A 88 -4.03 -2.18 2.01
CA ALA A 88 -3.77 -1.07 1.08
C ALA A 88 -2.71 -0.14 1.71
N LEU A 89 -3.01 1.15 1.91
CA LEU A 89 -2.15 2.03 2.70
C LEU A 89 -1.99 1.49 4.13
N ARG A 90 -0.74 1.41 4.60
CA ARG A 90 -0.36 1.01 5.96
C ARG A 90 0.55 2.07 6.55
N THR A 91 0.27 2.55 7.75
CA THR A 91 1.16 3.50 8.45
C THR A 91 2.53 2.88 8.77
N VAL A 92 3.52 3.73 9.05
CA VAL A 92 4.87 3.30 9.47
C VAL A 92 4.77 2.49 10.76
N GLU A 93 3.97 2.95 11.71
CA GLU A 93 3.76 2.30 13.01
C GLU A 93 3.07 0.93 12.86
N GLU A 94 2.08 0.81 11.98
CA GLU A 94 1.46 -0.49 11.68
C GLU A 94 2.46 -1.45 11.04
N GLN A 95 3.32 -0.97 10.15
CA GLN A 95 4.35 -1.79 9.52
C GLN A 95 5.41 -2.24 10.54
N ASP A 96 5.84 -1.39 11.46
CA ASP A 96 6.75 -1.77 12.54
C ASP A 96 6.14 -2.83 13.46
N LYS A 97 4.84 -2.73 13.76
CA LYS A 97 4.11 -3.78 14.50
C LYS A 97 4.10 -5.11 13.75
N LEU A 98 3.96 -5.11 12.42
CA LEU A 98 4.07 -6.34 11.62
C LEU A 98 5.50 -6.88 11.62
N TYR A 99 6.50 -6.02 11.52
CA TYR A 99 7.91 -6.40 11.57
C TYR A 99 8.29 -7.04 12.90
N ALA A 100 7.71 -6.58 14.01
CA ALA A 100 7.93 -7.13 15.35
C ALA A 100 7.44 -8.58 15.53
N LYS A 101 6.47 -9.05 14.73
CA LYS A 101 5.91 -10.41 14.85
C LYS A 101 6.95 -11.48 14.52
N GLY A 102 7.06 -12.48 15.38
CA GLY A 102 8.06 -13.55 15.27
C GLY A 102 9.50 -13.08 15.52
N ARG A 103 9.69 -11.84 15.99
CA ARG A 103 11.00 -11.27 16.35
C ARG A 103 11.02 -10.82 17.81
N THR A 104 10.23 -9.79 18.12
CA THR A 104 10.12 -9.21 19.46
C THR A 104 8.72 -9.37 20.07
N THR A 105 7.77 -9.88 19.28
CA THR A 105 6.41 -10.25 19.70
C THR A 105 6.08 -11.63 19.13
N GLU A 106 5.14 -12.33 19.76
CA GLU A 106 4.71 -13.66 19.31
C GLU A 106 4.06 -13.63 17.91
N GLY A 107 4.07 -14.80 17.25
CA GLY A 107 3.45 -15.00 15.94
C GLY A 107 4.47 -15.33 14.85
N LYS A 108 3.95 -15.52 13.62
CA LYS A 108 4.79 -15.79 12.45
C LYS A 108 5.37 -14.49 11.89
N ILE A 109 6.57 -14.57 11.32
CA ILE A 109 7.12 -13.49 10.50
C ILE A 109 6.25 -13.32 9.27
N VAL A 110 5.65 -12.15 9.12
CA VAL A 110 4.76 -11.79 7.98
C VAL A 110 5.36 -10.72 7.07
N THR A 111 6.51 -10.15 7.45
CA THR A 111 7.23 -9.16 6.65
C THR A 111 8.71 -9.15 7.03
N ASN A 112 9.56 -8.80 6.07
CA ASN A 112 11.01 -8.65 6.26
C ASN A 112 11.47 -7.20 6.35
N VAL A 113 10.57 -6.24 6.16
CA VAL A 113 10.91 -4.81 6.10
C VAL A 113 10.25 -4.03 7.24
N LYS A 114 10.99 -3.04 7.75
CA LYS A 114 10.52 -2.12 8.81
C LYS A 114 9.56 -1.06 8.25
N GLY A 115 8.95 -0.28 9.12
CA GLY A 115 8.16 0.89 8.76
C GLY A 115 8.96 1.86 7.87
N GLY A 116 8.31 2.35 6.81
CA GLY A 116 8.92 3.20 5.79
C GLY A 116 9.60 2.43 4.65
N TYR A 117 9.78 1.11 4.78
CA TYR A 117 10.47 0.28 3.77
C TYR A 117 9.53 -0.67 3.01
N SER A 118 8.22 -0.41 3.06
CA SER A 118 7.20 -1.14 2.28
C SER A 118 6.45 -0.19 1.36
N TYR A 119 6.13 -0.61 0.14
CA TYR A 119 5.26 0.16 -0.78
C TYR A 119 3.86 0.41 -0.20
N HIS A 120 3.39 -0.41 0.74
CA HIS A 120 2.17 -0.13 1.49
C HIS A 120 2.26 1.17 2.30
N ASN A 121 3.45 1.58 2.75
CA ASN A 121 3.64 2.82 3.48
C ASN A 121 3.44 4.08 2.64
N TYR A 122 3.38 3.91 1.31
CA TYR A 122 3.22 4.99 0.35
C TYR A 122 1.89 4.88 -0.43
N GLY A 123 1.03 3.92 -0.08
CA GLY A 123 -0.23 3.67 -0.80
C GLY A 123 -0.02 3.15 -2.22
N LEU A 124 1.11 2.47 -2.45
CA LEU A 124 1.54 1.97 -3.77
C LEU A 124 1.41 0.45 -3.91
N ALA A 125 0.88 -0.23 -2.90
CA ALA A 125 0.68 -1.68 -2.91
C ALA A 125 -0.68 -2.07 -2.32
N ILE A 126 -1.16 -3.23 -2.77
CA ILE A 126 -2.39 -3.88 -2.31
C ILE A 126 -2.12 -5.37 -2.09
N ASP A 127 -2.73 -5.91 -1.04
CA ASP A 127 -2.85 -7.36 -0.85
C ASP A 127 -4.29 -7.76 -1.13
N VAL A 128 -4.51 -8.82 -1.91
CA VAL A 128 -5.87 -9.29 -2.26
C VAL A 128 -6.12 -10.71 -1.78
N VAL A 129 -7.40 -11.07 -1.68
CA VAL A 129 -7.82 -12.45 -1.44
C VAL A 129 -9.11 -12.75 -2.19
N GLU A 130 -9.31 -13.99 -2.61
CA GLU A 130 -10.59 -14.41 -3.18
C GLU A 130 -11.63 -14.56 -2.06
N ILE A 131 -12.84 -14.08 -2.35
CA ILE A 131 -14.04 -14.38 -1.56
C ILE A 131 -14.91 -15.34 -2.38
N LYS A 132 -14.99 -16.59 -1.91
CA LYS A 132 -15.78 -17.65 -2.54
C LYS A 132 -16.80 -18.18 -1.55
N ASP A 133 -18.08 -18.20 -1.93
CA ASP A 133 -19.19 -18.64 -1.07
C ASP A 133 -19.21 -17.95 0.31
N ARG A 134 -18.94 -16.63 0.33
CA ARG A 134 -18.82 -15.80 1.54
C ARG A 134 -17.67 -16.19 2.48
N LYS A 135 -16.74 -17.03 2.02
CA LYS A 135 -15.53 -17.44 2.76
C LYS A 135 -14.29 -16.93 2.06
N VAL A 136 -13.23 -16.76 2.84
CA VAL A 136 -11.91 -16.40 2.32
C VAL A 136 -11.26 -17.63 1.69
N ASN A 137 -10.83 -17.52 0.45
CA ASN A 137 -9.99 -18.51 -0.22
C ASN A 137 -8.57 -17.96 -0.45
N TRP A 138 -7.59 -18.58 0.18
CA TRP A 138 -6.16 -18.24 0.03
C TRP A 138 -5.45 -19.02 -1.08
N ASN A 139 -6.16 -19.97 -1.72
CA ASN A 139 -5.64 -20.79 -2.81
C ASN A 139 -6.47 -20.65 -4.11
N PRO A 140 -6.78 -19.42 -4.59
CA PRO A 140 -7.31 -19.23 -5.94
C PRO A 140 -6.27 -19.59 -7.01
N ASP A 141 -6.68 -19.52 -8.29
CA ASP A 141 -5.72 -19.50 -9.40
C ASP A 141 -4.93 -18.18 -9.42
N TRP A 142 -3.94 -18.12 -8.54
CA TRP A 142 -3.03 -17.00 -8.39
C TRP A 142 -2.30 -16.65 -9.69
N LYS A 143 -2.04 -17.63 -10.55
CA LYS A 143 -1.32 -17.39 -11.81
C LYS A 143 -2.19 -16.62 -12.80
N ALA A 144 -3.46 -16.98 -12.91
CA ALA A 144 -4.42 -16.25 -13.73
C ALA A 144 -4.64 -14.83 -13.19
N ILE A 145 -4.87 -14.69 -11.88
CA ILE A 145 -5.03 -13.39 -11.22
C ILE A 145 -3.79 -12.51 -11.41
N GLY A 146 -2.60 -13.07 -11.19
CA GLY A 146 -1.32 -12.40 -11.35
C GLY A 146 -1.13 -11.84 -12.75
N LYS A 147 -1.48 -12.60 -13.78
CA LYS A 147 -1.40 -12.17 -15.19
C LYS A 147 -2.28 -10.94 -15.47
N ILE A 148 -3.50 -10.91 -14.93
CA ILE A 148 -4.40 -9.75 -15.08
C ILE A 148 -3.84 -8.56 -14.30
N GLY A 149 -3.38 -8.74 -13.06
CA GLY A 149 -2.77 -7.63 -12.30
C GLY A 149 -1.60 -6.97 -13.04
N ILE A 150 -0.76 -7.79 -13.69
CA ILE A 150 0.36 -7.30 -14.51
C ILE A 150 -0.11 -6.49 -15.73
N SER A 151 -1.20 -6.90 -16.40
CA SER A 151 -1.72 -6.13 -17.55
C SER A 151 -2.26 -4.75 -17.17
N TYR A 152 -2.64 -4.56 -15.90
CA TYR A 152 -3.01 -3.25 -15.32
C TYR A 152 -1.82 -2.46 -14.74
N GLY A 153 -0.59 -2.93 -14.94
CA GLY A 153 0.63 -2.20 -14.57
C GLY A 153 1.16 -2.52 -13.17
N PHE A 154 0.64 -3.54 -12.49
CA PHE A 154 1.21 -4.00 -11.22
C PHE A 154 2.41 -4.93 -11.44
N GLU A 155 3.42 -4.77 -10.60
CA GLU A 155 4.33 -5.86 -10.28
C GLU A 155 3.62 -6.83 -9.32
N TRP A 156 3.73 -8.12 -9.60
CA TRP A 156 3.07 -9.16 -8.81
C TRP A 156 4.06 -9.94 -7.94
N GLY A 157 3.78 -10.05 -6.63
CA GLY A 157 4.64 -10.74 -5.66
C GLY A 157 4.75 -12.25 -5.89
N GLY A 158 3.82 -12.85 -6.64
CA GLY A 158 3.93 -14.24 -7.08
C GLY A 158 5.10 -14.52 -8.05
N ASN A 159 5.66 -13.48 -8.68
CA ASN A 159 6.83 -13.59 -9.56
C ASN A 159 8.17 -13.37 -8.83
N TRP A 160 8.17 -13.07 -7.54
CA TRP A 160 9.42 -12.86 -6.80
C TRP A 160 10.22 -14.16 -6.67
N LYS A 161 11.57 -14.05 -6.70
CA LYS A 161 12.46 -15.23 -6.60
C LYS A 161 12.65 -15.73 -5.18
N SER A 162 12.48 -14.85 -4.20
CA SER A 162 12.52 -15.15 -2.78
C SER A 162 11.35 -14.47 -2.09
N PHE A 163 10.87 -15.08 -1.01
CA PHE A 163 9.71 -14.58 -0.27
C PHE A 163 8.47 -14.36 -1.16
N VAL A 164 8.13 -15.37 -1.98
CA VAL A 164 6.99 -15.35 -2.90
C VAL A 164 5.71 -14.99 -2.16
N ASP A 165 5.08 -13.88 -2.56
CA ASP A 165 3.88 -13.36 -1.92
C ASP A 165 2.76 -13.19 -2.96
N LYS A 166 1.98 -14.26 -3.15
CA LYS A 166 0.96 -14.32 -4.22
C LYS A 166 -0.18 -13.32 -4.04
N PRO A 167 -0.65 -13.01 -2.82
CA PRO A 167 -1.60 -11.93 -2.58
C PRO A 167 -1.13 -10.52 -2.93
N HIS A 168 0.18 -10.27 -2.99
CA HIS A 168 0.75 -8.91 -3.05
C HIS A 168 0.89 -8.38 -4.48
N PHE A 169 0.47 -7.14 -4.69
CA PHE A 169 0.62 -6.38 -5.93
C PHE A 169 1.10 -4.96 -5.63
N GLN A 170 2.04 -4.44 -6.42
CA GLN A 170 2.58 -3.09 -6.23
C GLN A 170 2.81 -2.34 -7.55
N MET A 171 2.73 -1.02 -7.52
CA MET A 171 3.15 -0.16 -8.62
C MET A 171 4.32 0.71 -8.15
N THR A 172 5.51 0.45 -8.68
CA THR A 172 6.75 1.13 -8.25
C THR A 172 6.95 2.48 -8.94
N PHE A 173 6.37 2.65 -10.13
CA PHE A 173 6.59 3.81 -11.00
C PHE A 173 8.08 4.04 -11.31
N GLY A 174 8.89 2.97 -11.29
CA GLY A 174 10.34 3.05 -11.45
C GLY A 174 11.10 3.55 -10.23
N LEU A 175 10.40 3.87 -9.12
CA LEU A 175 11.01 4.29 -7.87
C LEU A 175 11.33 3.08 -7.01
N SER A 176 12.53 3.05 -6.44
CA SER A 176 12.89 2.11 -5.40
C SER A 176 12.35 2.55 -4.04
N ILE A 177 12.36 1.65 -3.06
CA ILE A 177 12.07 2.00 -1.67
C ILE A 177 13.01 3.08 -1.14
N ALA A 178 14.28 3.10 -1.57
CA ALA A 178 15.24 4.12 -1.14
C ALA A 178 14.81 5.52 -1.61
N ASP A 179 14.41 5.64 -2.88
CA ASP A 179 13.91 6.90 -3.45
C ASP A 179 12.68 7.39 -2.67
N LEU A 180 11.75 6.48 -2.35
CA LEU A 180 10.57 6.81 -1.56
C LEU A 180 10.93 7.27 -0.12
N VAL A 181 11.93 6.66 0.50
CA VAL A 181 12.45 7.08 1.82
C VAL A 181 13.09 8.46 1.74
N ASP A 182 13.81 8.75 0.66
CA ASP A 182 14.48 10.04 0.43
C ASP A 182 13.50 11.16 0.04
N GLY A 183 12.27 10.81 -0.30
CA GLY A 183 11.16 11.75 -0.48
C GLY A 183 10.63 11.83 -1.90
N GLU A 184 11.16 11.05 -2.84
CA GLU A 184 10.66 10.96 -4.22
C GLU A 184 9.25 10.39 -4.25
N ARG A 185 8.40 10.88 -5.13
CA ARG A 185 7.00 10.43 -5.23
C ARG A 185 6.59 10.31 -6.71
N PRO A 186 5.71 9.35 -7.04
CA PRO A 186 5.10 9.27 -8.37
C PRO A 186 4.31 10.52 -8.76
#